data_AF-A0A3B3B7E4-F1
#
_entry.id   AF-A0A3B3B7E4-F1
#
_cell.length_a   1.000
_cell.length_b   1.000
_cell.length_c   1.000
_cell.angle_alpha   90.00
_cell.angle_beta   90.00
_cell.angle_gamma   90.00
#
_symmetry.space_group_name_H-M   'P 1'
#
loop_
_entity.id
_entity.type
_entity.pdbx_description
1 polymer ?
#
loop_
_entity_poly.entity_id
_entity_poly.type
_entity_poly.pdbx_seq_one_letter_code
_entity_poly.pdbx_strand_id
1 'polypeptide(L)'
;FSPALSSAASMSAMERTELKMAVIAEQLGLSWAELARELQLSVDDINKIRVENPNSLLEQSSALLNLWATREGKRAKSDLYTALKSIDRMDIINMLEGPPAQPARQGSRDFSRRCHDREHLSPGMTNGKLPAYSQCS
;
A
#
# COMPACT_ATOMS: atom_id res chain seq x y z
N PHE A 1 25.72 23.22 11.04
CA PHE A 1 26.17 22.28 9.99
C PHE A 1 25.29 21.04 10.05
N SER A 2 24.92 20.54 8.88
CA SER A 2 23.75 19.74 8.47
C SER A 2 23.36 18.53 9.35
N PRO A 3 22.05 18.24 9.54
CA PRO A 3 21.62 16.87 9.77
C PRO A 3 21.48 16.17 8.41
N ALA A 4 22.40 15.26 8.11
CA ALA A 4 22.23 14.28 7.06
C ALA A 4 21.18 13.24 7.53
N LEU A 5 19.90 13.54 7.34
CA LEU A 5 18.84 12.56 7.54
C LEU A 5 17.74 12.76 6.50
N SER A 6 18.06 12.46 5.24
CA SER A 6 17.03 12.33 4.21
C SER A 6 17.47 11.40 3.08
N SER A 7 18.28 10.38 3.35
CA SER A 7 18.27 9.19 2.48
C SER A 7 17.09 8.30 2.88
N ALA A 8 15.87 8.86 2.92
CA ALA A 8 14.70 8.05 2.64
C ALA A 8 14.79 7.77 1.15
N ALA A 9 15.61 6.76 0.81
CA ALA A 9 15.92 6.37 -0.54
C ALA A 9 14.61 6.23 -1.31
N SER A 10 14.46 6.98 -2.39
CA SER A 10 13.34 6.82 -3.30
C SER A 10 13.49 5.44 -3.95
N MET A 11 12.83 4.42 -3.40
CA MET A 11 12.83 3.09 -4.02
C MET A 11 12.27 3.22 -5.44
N SER A 12 13.02 2.72 -6.42
CA SER A 12 12.59 2.70 -7.80
C SER A 12 11.31 1.88 -7.98
N ALA A 13 10.61 2.11 -9.10
CA ALA A 13 9.43 1.30 -9.43
C ALA A 13 9.78 -0.19 -9.62
N MET A 14 11.03 -0.47 -10.02
CA MET A 14 11.54 -1.83 -10.23
C MET A 14 11.77 -2.53 -8.88
N GLU A 15 12.51 -1.91 -7.96
CA GLU A 15 12.75 -2.47 -6.61
C GLU A 15 11.44 -2.72 -5.84
N ARG A 16 10.45 -1.82 -6.00
CA ARG A 16 9.12 -2.03 -5.41
C ARG A 16 8.38 -3.22 -6.02
N THR A 17 8.60 -3.50 -7.31
CA THR A 17 7.97 -4.64 -7.98
C THR A 17 8.65 -5.93 -7.56
N GLU A 18 9.99 -5.94 -7.50
CA GLU A 18 10.78 -7.07 -7.02
C GLU A 18 10.45 -7.45 -5.58
N LEU A 19 10.32 -6.46 -4.69
CA LEU A 19 9.90 -6.70 -3.31
C LEU A 19 8.49 -7.33 -3.24
N LYS A 20 7.56 -6.86 -4.06
CA LYS A 20 6.23 -7.47 -4.15
C LYS A 20 6.28 -8.90 -4.64
N MET A 21 7.14 -9.21 -5.61
CA MET A 21 7.33 -10.58 -6.10
C MET A 21 7.95 -11.50 -5.04
N ALA A 22 8.92 -11.01 -4.27
CA ALA A 22 9.52 -11.75 -3.17
C ALA A 22 8.46 -12.11 -2.11
N VAL A 23 7.63 -11.14 -1.70
CA VAL A 23 6.54 -11.39 -0.74
C VAL A 23 5.54 -12.41 -1.27
N ILE A 24 5.19 -12.35 -2.57
CA ILE A 24 4.33 -13.39 -3.18
C ILE A 24 5.00 -14.75 -3.05
N ALA A 25 6.27 -14.88 -3.43
CA ALA A 25 6.99 -16.15 -3.35
C ALA A 25 7.00 -16.73 -1.93
N GLU A 26 7.22 -15.88 -0.92
CA GLU A 26 7.25 -16.27 0.49
C GLU A 26 5.89 -16.76 1.00
N GLN A 27 4.80 -16.11 0.58
CA GLN A 27 3.46 -16.45 1.05
C GLN A 27 2.79 -17.56 0.23
N LEU A 28 3.25 -17.81 -1.00
CA LEU A 28 2.59 -18.73 -1.92
C LEU A 28 2.61 -20.18 -1.41
N GLY A 29 3.75 -20.66 -0.90
CA GLY A 29 3.86 -21.98 -0.28
C GLY A 29 3.37 -23.11 -1.22
N LEU A 30 2.55 -24.03 -0.72
CA LEU A 30 2.03 -25.17 -1.49
C LEU A 30 1.15 -24.78 -2.69
N SER A 31 0.57 -23.58 -2.68
CA SER A 31 -0.27 -23.08 -3.78
C SER A 31 0.51 -22.75 -5.05
N TRP A 32 1.85 -22.88 -5.05
CA TRP A 32 2.68 -22.54 -6.21
C TRP A 32 2.31 -23.34 -7.46
N ALA A 33 2.00 -24.62 -7.31
CA ALA A 33 1.66 -25.48 -8.45
C ALA A 33 0.27 -25.15 -9.03
N GLU A 34 -0.65 -24.66 -8.19
CA GLU A 34 -1.96 -24.18 -8.64
C GLU A 34 -1.81 -22.85 -9.36
N LEU A 35 -1.04 -21.92 -8.80
CA LEU A 35 -0.73 -20.65 -9.47
C LEU A 35 -0.03 -20.87 -10.82
N ALA A 36 0.89 -21.82 -10.90
CA ALA A 36 1.59 -22.14 -12.14
C ALA A 36 0.63 -22.60 -13.25
N ARG A 37 -0.37 -23.41 -12.91
CA ARG A 37 -1.40 -23.85 -13.86
C ARG A 37 -2.28 -22.69 -14.30
N GLU A 38 -2.66 -21.83 -13.36
CA GLU A 38 -3.47 -20.64 -13.65
C GLU A 38 -2.73 -19.65 -14.55
N LEU A 39 -1.42 -19.51 -14.37
CA LEU A 39 -0.53 -18.73 -15.24
C LEU A 39 -0.16 -19.45 -16.55
N GLN A 40 -0.80 -20.58 -16.85
CA GLN A 40 -0.61 -21.37 -18.06
C GLN A 40 0.84 -21.79 -18.31
N LEU A 41 1.56 -22.18 -17.25
CA LEU A 41 2.83 -22.90 -17.40
C LEU A 41 2.56 -24.34 -17.85
N SER A 42 3.50 -24.89 -18.63
CA SER A 42 3.43 -26.27 -19.05
C SER A 42 3.65 -27.24 -17.87
N VAL A 43 3.10 -28.44 -17.98
CA VAL A 43 3.33 -29.50 -16.98
C VAL A 43 4.81 -29.83 -16.86
N ASP A 44 5.56 -29.80 -17.96
CA ASP A 44 7.00 -30.01 -18.00
C ASP A 44 7.76 -28.94 -17.22
N ASP A 45 7.41 -27.66 -17.37
CA ASP A 45 8.02 -26.56 -16.60
C ASP A 45 7.74 -26.70 -15.10
N ILE A 46 6.50 -27.02 -14.74
CA ILE A 46 6.10 -27.27 -13.35
C ILE A 46 6.89 -28.45 -12.76
N ASN A 47 7.03 -29.53 -13.53
CA ASN A 47 7.79 -30.70 -13.10
C ASN A 47 9.28 -30.36 -12.96
N LYS A 48 9.84 -29.58 -13.89
CA LYS A 48 11.23 -29.14 -13.86
C LYS A 48 11.53 -28.33 -12.59
N ILE A 49 10.72 -27.32 -12.28
CA ILE A 49 10.85 -26.50 -11.07
C ILE A 49 10.84 -27.38 -9.80
N ARG A 50 9.92 -28.37 -9.75
CA ARG A 50 9.80 -29.29 -8.62
C ARG A 50 11.05 -30.14 -8.41
N VAL A 51 11.63 -30.64 -9.51
CA VAL A 51 12.82 -31.49 -9.46
C VAL A 51 14.08 -30.68 -9.17
N GLU A 52 14.18 -29.45 -9.69
CA GLU A 52 15.31 -28.56 -9.43
C GLU A 52 15.34 -28.04 -7.98
N ASN A 53 14.17 -27.87 -7.37
CA ASN A 53 14.03 -27.30 -6.02
C ASN A 53 13.21 -28.23 -5.10
N PRO A 54 13.65 -29.48 -4.83
CA PRO A 54 12.80 -30.49 -4.20
C PRO A 54 12.51 -30.21 -2.71
N ASN A 55 13.38 -29.45 -2.04
CA ASN A 55 13.35 -29.25 -0.58
C ASN A 55 12.82 -27.88 -0.15
N SER A 56 12.46 -26.99 -1.09
CA SER A 56 12.15 -25.60 -0.78
C SER A 56 10.96 -25.08 -1.59
N LEU A 57 9.83 -24.88 -0.90
CA LEU A 57 8.65 -24.24 -1.50
C LEU A 57 8.91 -22.77 -1.86
N LEU A 58 9.81 -22.10 -1.14
CA LEU A 58 10.21 -20.73 -1.44
C LEU A 58 10.97 -20.66 -2.75
N GLU A 59 11.91 -21.57 -2.97
CA GLU A 59 12.65 -21.64 -4.24
C GLU A 59 11.74 -22.06 -5.39
N GLN A 60 10.82 -23.01 -5.18
CA GLN A 60 9.80 -23.38 -6.17
C GLN A 60 8.92 -22.18 -6.58
N SER A 61 8.43 -21.43 -5.59
CA SER A 61 7.60 -20.25 -5.80
C SER A 61 8.37 -19.12 -6.50
N SER A 62 9.64 -18.91 -6.12
CA SER A 62 10.51 -17.90 -6.73
C SER A 62 10.85 -18.26 -8.18
N ALA A 63 11.18 -19.53 -8.45
CA ALA A 63 11.46 -20.03 -9.78
C ALA A 63 10.25 -19.90 -10.71
N LEU A 64 9.05 -20.21 -10.21
CA LEU A 64 7.79 -19.98 -10.91
C LEU A 64 7.64 -18.51 -11.33
N LEU A 65 7.73 -17.59 -10.37
CA LEU A 65 7.51 -16.17 -10.63
C LEU A 65 8.55 -15.59 -11.58
N ASN A 66 9.80 -16.02 -11.49
CA ASN A 66 10.88 -15.59 -12.39
C ASN A 66 10.67 -16.11 -13.83
N LEU A 67 10.34 -17.40 -13.98
CA LEU A 67 10.06 -18.01 -15.28
C LEU A 67 8.88 -17.31 -15.95
N TRP A 68 7.80 -17.09 -15.20
CA TRP A 68 6.62 -16.43 -15.72
C TRP A 68 6.85 -14.93 -16.02
N ALA A 69 7.58 -14.19 -15.17
CA ALA A 69 7.86 -12.77 -15.42
C ALA A 69 8.71 -12.55 -16.69
N THR A 70 9.60 -13.50 -17.00
CA THR A 70 10.38 -13.49 -18.24
C THR A 70 9.51 -13.65 -19.48
N ARG A 71 8.37 -14.37 -19.39
CA ARG A 71 7.43 -14.58 -20.49
C ARG A 71 6.53 -13.38 -20.76
N GLU A 72 5.95 -12.79 -19.72
CA GLU A 72 4.81 -11.86 -19.87
C GLU A 72 5.21 -10.37 -19.92
N GLY A 73 6.44 -10.04 -19.52
CA GLY A 73 7.00 -8.68 -19.62
C GLY A 73 6.14 -7.62 -18.93
N LYS A 74 5.62 -6.65 -19.68
CA LYS A 74 4.87 -5.50 -19.12
C LYS A 74 3.48 -5.86 -18.57
N ARG A 75 2.86 -6.94 -19.05
CA ARG A 75 1.52 -7.36 -18.59
C ARG A 75 1.54 -8.26 -17.37
N ALA A 76 2.72 -8.80 -17.04
CA ALA A 76 2.94 -9.69 -15.91
C ALA A 76 2.08 -9.31 -14.71
N LYS A 77 2.30 -8.12 -14.14
CA LYS A 77 1.68 -7.72 -12.88
C LYS A 77 0.15 -7.90 -12.82
N SER A 78 -0.59 -7.54 -13.86
CA SER A 78 -2.07 -7.65 -13.86
C SER A 78 -2.55 -9.10 -13.86
N ASP A 79 -1.88 -9.94 -14.64
CA ASP A 79 -2.26 -11.33 -14.81
C ASP A 79 -1.96 -12.13 -13.53
N LEU A 80 -0.89 -11.79 -12.81
CA LEU A 80 -0.56 -12.40 -11.51
C LEU A 80 -1.63 -12.13 -10.44
N TYR A 81 -2.10 -10.88 -10.31
CA TYR A 81 -3.17 -10.58 -9.35
C TYR A 81 -4.47 -11.29 -9.72
N THR A 82 -4.75 -11.44 -11.01
CA THR A 82 -5.94 -12.16 -11.48
C THR A 82 -5.83 -13.64 -11.17
N ALA A 83 -4.67 -14.25 -11.45
CA ALA A 83 -4.41 -15.65 -11.15
C ALA A 83 -4.46 -15.95 -9.64
N LEU A 84 -3.89 -15.08 -8.81
CA LEU A 84 -3.96 -15.20 -7.35
C LEU A 84 -5.40 -15.18 -6.83
N LYS A 85 -6.30 -14.39 -7.43
CA LYS A 85 -7.74 -14.41 -7.09
C LYS A 85 -8.40 -15.71 -7.54
N SER A 86 -8.02 -16.24 -8.69
CA SER A 86 -8.58 -17.48 -9.25
C SER A 86 -8.27 -18.71 -8.38
N ILE A 87 -7.10 -18.72 -7.71
CA ILE A 87 -6.72 -19.76 -6.75
C ILE A 87 -7.08 -19.41 -5.29
N ASP A 88 -8.02 -18.48 -5.09
CA ASP A 88 -8.52 -18.04 -3.78
C ASP A 88 -7.44 -17.49 -2.81
N ARG A 89 -6.28 -17.04 -3.32
CA ARG A 89 -5.18 -16.44 -2.53
C ARG A 89 -5.30 -14.92 -2.40
N MET A 90 -6.49 -14.45 -2.03
CA MET A 90 -6.75 -13.03 -1.77
C MET A 90 -5.95 -12.51 -0.55
N ASP A 91 -5.58 -13.40 0.38
CA ASP A 91 -4.72 -13.08 1.53
C ASP A 91 -3.41 -12.41 1.10
N ILE A 92 -2.74 -12.97 0.09
CA ILE A 92 -1.48 -12.44 -0.44
C ILE A 92 -1.71 -11.06 -1.05
N ILE A 93 -2.79 -10.88 -1.80
CA ILE A 93 -3.11 -9.60 -2.46
C ILE A 93 -3.30 -8.50 -1.41
N ASN A 94 -4.07 -8.78 -0.36
CA ASN A 94 -4.30 -7.84 0.74
C ASN A 94 -2.98 -7.44 1.45
N MET A 95 -2.04 -8.38 1.59
CA MET A 95 -0.71 -8.09 2.16
C MET A 95 0.12 -7.14 1.28
N LEU A 96 -0.01 -7.24 -0.05
CA LEU A 96 0.76 -6.41 -1.01
C LEU A 96 0.18 -5.02 -1.24
N GLU A 97 -1.13 -4.86 -1.07
CA GLU A 97 -1.80 -3.56 -1.18
C GLU A 97 -1.59 -2.72 0.08
N GLY A 98 -1.33 -3.37 1.23
CA GLY A 98 -1.11 -2.71 2.51
C GLY A 98 -2.34 -1.89 2.96
N PRO A 99 -2.35 -1.37 4.20
CA PRO A 99 -3.31 -0.32 4.51
C PRO A 99 -3.09 0.82 3.51
N PRO A 100 -4.16 1.43 2.94
CA PRO A 100 -4.01 2.54 2.02
C PRO A 100 -3.13 3.57 2.71
N ALA A 101 -2.02 3.93 2.06
CA ALA A 101 -1.24 5.08 2.49
C ALA A 101 -2.25 6.21 2.64
N GLN A 102 -2.53 6.60 3.88
CA GLN A 102 -3.28 7.81 4.12
C GLN A 102 -2.54 8.87 3.30
N PRO A 103 -3.22 9.56 2.36
CA PRO A 103 -2.54 10.62 1.65
C PRO A 103 -2.05 11.56 2.73
N ALA A 104 -0.73 11.68 2.85
CA ALA A 104 -0.11 12.75 3.61
C ALA A 104 -0.78 14.01 3.06
N ARG A 105 -1.68 14.59 3.86
CA ARG A 105 -2.44 15.75 3.46
C ARG A 105 -1.42 16.85 3.27
N GLN A 106 -1.04 17.03 2.01
CA GLN A 106 -0.39 18.21 1.52
C GLN A 106 -1.44 19.33 1.49
N GLY A 107 -1.78 19.83 2.69
CA GLY A 107 -2.28 21.19 2.90
C GLY A 107 -1.19 21.88 3.72
N SER A 108 -0.20 22.53 3.10
CA SER A 108 -0.33 23.89 2.59
C SER A 108 -1.13 24.80 3.54
N ARG A 109 -0.35 25.54 4.32
CA ARG A 109 -0.63 26.88 4.89
C ARG A 109 -1.36 26.93 6.24
N ASP A 110 -0.54 27.27 7.23
CA ASP A 110 -0.76 28.39 8.16
C ASP A 110 -1.98 28.28 9.09
N PHE A 111 -1.81 27.54 10.18
CA PHE A 111 -2.56 27.78 11.41
C PHE A 111 -1.64 27.62 12.61
N SER A 112 -0.74 28.59 12.79
CA SER A 112 -0.18 28.87 14.12
C SER A 112 0.34 30.30 14.22
N ARG A 113 -0.50 31.25 13.80
CA ARG A 113 -0.46 32.63 14.29
C ARG A 113 -1.75 32.93 15.03
N ARG A 114 -1.73 32.70 16.34
CA ARG A 114 -2.05 33.73 17.33
C ARG A 114 -1.77 33.18 18.72
N CYS A 115 -0.72 33.74 19.33
CA CYS A 115 -0.51 33.77 20.76
C CYS A 115 -1.82 34.18 21.44
N HIS A 116 -2.38 33.31 22.28
CA HIS A 116 -3.24 33.78 23.36
C HIS A 116 -2.35 33.96 24.57
N ASP A 117 -1.89 35.21 24.67
CA ASP A 117 -1.38 35.82 25.88
C ASP A 117 -2.45 35.69 26.98
N ARG A 118 -2.02 35.09 28.08
CA ARG A 118 -2.83 34.88 29.26
C ARG A 118 -2.56 36.07 30.17
N GLU A 119 -3.67 36.65 30.65
CA GLU A 119 -3.79 37.58 31.78
C GLU A 119 -3.64 39.06 31.42
N HIS A 120 -4.73 39.82 31.53
CA HIS A 120 -4.89 40.95 32.48
C HIS A 120 -6.16 41.80 32.18
N LEU A 121 -7.05 41.90 33.20
CA LEU A 121 -7.93 43.04 33.56
C LEU A 121 -9.31 43.26 32.85
N SER A 122 -10.40 43.11 33.63
CA SER A 122 -11.73 43.75 33.46
C SER A 122 -11.66 45.27 33.75
N PRO A 123 -12.74 46.12 33.73
CA PRO A 123 -14.18 45.96 33.39
C PRO A 123 -14.76 47.11 32.51
N GLY A 124 -16.06 47.08 32.11
CA GLY A 124 -16.68 48.32 31.57
C GLY A 124 -18.05 48.25 30.87
N MET A 125 -19.12 48.33 31.66
CA MET A 125 -20.35 49.15 31.49
C MET A 125 -21.33 48.94 30.30
N THR A 126 -22.62 49.10 30.67
CA THR A 126 -23.83 49.45 29.90
C THR A 126 -24.49 48.41 28.98
N ASN A 127 -25.35 47.56 29.56
CA ASN A 127 -26.51 47.02 28.84
C ASN A 127 -27.74 47.91 29.13
N GLY A 128 -28.24 48.57 28.09
CA GLY A 128 -29.41 49.45 28.13
C GLY A 128 -30.73 48.68 28.28
N LYS A 129 -31.62 49.26 29.07
CA LYS A 129 -32.98 48.81 29.37
C LYS A 129 -33.93 49.24 28.21
N LEU A 130 -34.77 48.29 27.77
CA LEU A 130 -35.99 48.33 26.92
C LEU A 130 -36.77 49.67 26.85
N PRO A 131 -37.60 49.99 25.80
CA PRO A 131 -38.71 49.10 25.37
C PRO A 131 -39.24 49.16 23.90
N ALA A 132 -40.09 48.14 23.61
CA ALA A 132 -41.33 48.09 22.79
C ALA A 132 -41.42 48.81 21.43
N TYR A 133 -41.84 48.09 20.38
CA TYR A 133 -42.98 48.45 19.50
C TYR A 133 -43.45 47.23 18.67
N SER A 134 -44.68 47.34 18.18
CA SER A 134 -45.73 46.32 17.99
C SER A 134 -45.61 45.27 16.86
N GLN A 135 -46.48 44.27 17.03
CA GLN A 135 -46.85 43.14 16.18
C GLN A 135 -47.24 43.50 14.72
N CYS A 136 -47.03 42.52 13.84
CA CYS A 136 -47.44 42.47 12.44
C CYS A 136 -48.94 42.14 12.27
N SER A 137 -49.50 42.75 11.21
CA SER A 137 -50.70 42.43 10.39
C SER A 137 -51.88 41.67 10.99
#